data_AF-A0A2E4PKM3-F1
#
_entry.id   AF-A0A2E4PKM3-F1
#
_cell.length_a   1.000
_cell.length_b   1.000
_cell.length_c   1.000
_cell.angle_alpha   90.00
_cell.angle_beta   90.00
_cell.angle_gamma   90.00
#
_symmetry.space_group_name_H-M   'P 1'
#
loop_
_entity.id
_entity.type
_entity.pdbx_description
1 polymer ?
#
loop_
_entity_poly.entity_id
_entity_poly.type
_entity_poly.pdbx_seq_one_letter_code
_entity_poly.pdbx_strand_id
1 'polypeptide(L)'
;MKRIDENQILDEKIRLLEIKRNHDFEILRNQFNETLDSLKPVNIVKETIADFKKSKEIKSSLLETTLGIAGGYLTRKMMIGKSAGTLKKITATIVQYLVSNFITNKAEQITSKEKEDKLEPSTIQQN
;
A
#
# COMPACT_ATOMS: atom_id res chain seq x y z
N MET A 1 32.28 79.61 4.97
CA MET A 1 31.92 78.18 5.12
C MET A 1 30.48 78.01 4.67
N LYS A 2 30.21 77.26 3.59
CA LYS A 2 28.84 76.90 3.20
C LYS A 2 28.25 76.03 4.31
N ARG A 3 27.08 76.40 4.85
CA ARG A 3 26.31 75.56 5.77
C ARG A 3 26.06 74.26 5.02
N ILE A 4 26.50 73.14 5.56
CA ILE A 4 26.11 71.83 5.06
C ILE A 4 24.59 71.80 5.21
N ASP A 5 23.86 71.54 4.12
CA ASP A 5 22.40 71.58 4.13
C ASP A 5 21.88 70.37 4.92
N GLU A 6 21.57 70.58 6.19
CA GLU A 6 21.14 69.55 7.13
C GLU A 6 19.91 68.79 6.61
N ASN A 7 19.07 69.44 5.79
CA ASN A 7 17.93 68.80 5.14
C ASN A 7 18.36 67.80 4.06
N GLN A 8 19.39 68.12 3.28
CA GLN A 8 19.92 67.19 2.27
C GLN A 8 20.51 65.93 2.91
N ILE A 9 21.18 66.08 4.06
CA ILE A 9 21.68 64.93 4.82
C ILE A 9 20.53 64.09 5.36
N LEU A 10 19.46 64.73 5.85
CA LEU A 10 18.30 64.03 6.37
C LEU A 10 17.59 63.24 5.26
N ASP A 11 17.37 63.84 4.11
CA ASP A 11 16.75 63.19 2.95
C ASP A 11 17.58 62.01 2.44
N GLU A 12 18.91 62.15 2.39
CA GLU A 12 19.79 61.07 2.00
C GLU A 12 19.73 59.91 3.00
N LYS A 13 19.70 60.20 4.31
CA LYS A 13 19.54 59.17 5.35
C LYS A 13 18.18 58.48 5.27
N ILE A 14 17.10 59.21 5.03
CA ILE A 14 15.76 58.64 4.86
C ILE A 14 15.77 57.69 3.66
N ARG A 15 16.32 58.14 2.52
CA ARG A 15 16.45 57.31 1.31
C ARG A 15 17.24 56.03 1.57
N LEU A 16 18.38 56.12 2.28
CA LEU A 16 19.19 54.95 2.63
C LEU A 16 18.42 53.98 3.55
N LEU A 17 17.68 54.51 4.54
CA LEU A 17 16.87 53.70 5.45
C LEU A 17 15.71 53.03 4.74
N GLU A 18 15.07 53.70 3.77
CA GLU A 18 14.00 53.10 2.96
C GLU A 18 14.51 51.97 2.08
N ILE A 19 15.66 52.17 1.42
CA ILE A 19 16.32 51.12 0.63
C ILE A 19 16.64 49.92 1.52
N LYS A 20 17.24 50.17 2.69
CA LYS A 20 17.57 49.11 3.65
C LYS A 20 16.33 48.37 4.12
N ARG A 21 15.27 49.09 4.53
CA ARG A 21 14.01 48.51 4.98
C ARG A 21 13.38 47.61 3.90
N ASN A 22 13.34 48.09 2.66
CA ASN A 22 12.76 47.34 1.56
C ASN A 22 13.61 46.08 1.26
N HIS A 23 14.93 46.18 1.32
CA HIS A 23 15.82 45.03 1.15
C HIS A 23 15.64 43.99 2.25
N ASP A 24 15.62 44.42 3.51
CA ASP A 24 15.42 43.54 4.68
C ASP A 24 14.04 42.86 4.62
N PHE A 25 13.00 43.58 4.16
CA PHE A 25 11.67 43.03 3.98
C PHE A 25 11.61 41.95 2.89
N GLU A 26 12.26 42.17 1.75
CA GLU A 26 12.34 41.17 0.68
C GLU A 26 13.09 39.91 1.14
N ILE A 27 14.20 40.06 1.88
CA ILE A 27 14.92 38.93 2.47
C ILE A 27 14.00 38.14 3.41
N LEU A 28 13.30 38.83 4.32
CA LEU A 28 12.41 38.20 5.27
C LEU A 28 11.27 37.46 4.58
N ARG A 29 10.69 38.07 3.54
CA ARG A 29 9.63 37.46 2.72
C ARG A 29 10.12 36.19 2.03
N ASN A 30 11.32 36.22 1.47
CA ASN A 30 11.91 35.07 0.79
C ASN A 30 12.18 33.93 1.78
N GLN A 31 12.81 34.23 2.93
CA GLN A 31 13.02 33.24 3.99
C GLN A 31 11.72 32.68 4.55
N PHE A 32 10.69 33.50 4.70
CA PHE A 32 9.37 33.06 5.13
C PHE A 32 8.74 32.10 4.13
N ASN A 33 8.80 32.42 2.83
CA ASN A 33 8.29 31.52 1.78
C ASN A 33 9.08 30.22 1.72
N GLU A 34 10.40 30.25 1.81
CA GLU A 34 11.24 29.05 1.85
C GLU A 34 10.96 28.19 3.09
N THR A 35 10.73 28.82 4.23
CA THR A 35 10.36 28.12 5.47
C THR A 35 8.97 27.50 5.36
N LEU A 36 7.99 28.23 4.82
CA LEU A 36 6.67 27.68 4.56
C LEU A 36 6.73 26.52 3.58
N ASP A 37 7.54 26.65 2.53
CA ASP A 37 7.75 25.58 1.56
C ASP A 37 8.42 24.37 2.21
N SER A 38 9.44 24.52 3.05
CA SER A 38 10.08 23.39 3.74
C SER A 38 9.15 22.70 4.74
N LEU A 39 8.23 23.45 5.37
CA LEU A 39 7.21 22.92 6.28
C LEU A 39 6.03 22.26 5.55
N LYS A 40 5.91 22.41 4.22
CA LYS A 40 4.86 21.68 3.48
C LYS A 40 5.07 20.19 3.65
N PRO A 41 4.03 19.42 4.03
CA PRO A 41 4.13 17.98 4.22
C PRO A 41 4.70 17.26 2.99
N VAL A 42 4.44 17.77 1.80
CA VAL A 42 4.96 17.24 0.53
C VAL A 42 6.49 17.29 0.47
N ASN A 43 7.12 18.36 0.95
CA ASN A 43 8.57 18.50 0.94
C ASN A 43 9.22 17.65 2.04
N ILE A 44 8.59 17.54 3.22
CA ILE A 44 9.01 16.62 4.28
C ILE A 44 8.96 15.16 3.81
N VAL A 45 7.87 14.77 3.13
CA VAL A 45 7.71 13.42 2.55
C VAL A 45 8.72 13.18 1.44
N LYS A 46 9.05 14.19 0.62
CA LYS A 46 10.03 14.06 -0.45
C LYS A 46 11.45 13.83 0.07
N GLU A 47 11.88 14.62 1.06
CA GLU A 47 13.21 14.46 1.69
C GLU A 47 13.30 13.12 2.43
N THR A 48 12.28 12.76 3.21
CA THR A 48 12.23 11.45 3.89
C THR A 48 12.23 10.29 2.88
N ILE A 49 11.45 10.33 1.79
CA ILE A 49 11.49 9.26 0.76
C ILE A 49 12.86 9.19 0.07
N ALA A 50 13.52 10.33 -0.18
CA ALA A 50 14.84 10.37 -0.80
C ALA A 50 15.91 9.74 0.10
N ASP A 51 15.88 10.04 1.40
CA ASP A 51 16.78 9.45 2.40
C ASP A 51 16.47 7.97 2.65
N PHE A 52 15.20 7.60 2.65
CA PHE A 52 14.74 6.20 2.78
C PHE A 52 15.18 5.33 1.59
N LYS A 53 15.34 5.91 0.38
CA LYS A 53 15.87 5.18 -0.78
C LYS A 53 17.37 4.88 -0.70
N LYS A 54 18.13 5.61 0.12
CA LYS A 54 19.59 5.42 0.24
C LYS A 54 19.97 4.28 1.16
N SER A 55 19.16 3.95 2.17
CA SER A 55 19.47 2.82 3.07
C SER A 55 18.94 1.49 2.52
N LYS A 56 19.77 0.44 2.59
CA LYS A 56 19.44 -0.89 2.04
C LYS A 56 18.38 -1.62 2.89
N GLU A 57 18.37 -1.34 4.20
CA GLU A 57 17.48 -1.95 5.19
C GLU A 57 16.03 -1.48 5.03
N ILE A 58 15.83 -0.18 4.76
CA ILE A 58 14.50 0.41 4.60
C ILE A 58 13.81 -0.04 3.30
N LYS A 59 14.58 -0.38 2.25
CA LYS A 59 14.00 -0.95 1.01
C LYS A 59 13.22 -2.23 1.27
N SER A 60 13.68 -3.09 2.19
CA SER A 60 12.95 -4.30 2.58
C SER A 60 11.63 -3.94 3.26
N SER A 61 11.69 -3.07 4.26
CA SER A 61 10.51 -2.64 5.03
C SER A 61 9.48 -1.90 4.18
N LEU A 62 9.90 -1.11 3.19
CA LEU A 62 9.01 -0.44 2.24
C LEU A 62 8.36 -1.44 1.27
N LEU A 63 9.10 -2.43 0.79
CA LEU A 63 8.53 -3.50 -0.04
C LEU A 63 7.50 -4.31 0.74
N GLU A 64 7.82 -4.71 1.98
CA GLU A 64 6.91 -5.41 2.88
C GLU A 64 5.65 -4.59 3.17
N THR A 65 5.81 -3.30 3.47
CA THR A 65 4.68 -2.38 3.71
C THR A 65 3.83 -2.20 2.45
N THR A 66 4.46 -2.03 1.29
CA THR A 66 3.76 -1.89 0.01
C THR A 66 3.01 -3.17 -0.36
N LEU A 67 3.63 -4.34 -0.13
CA LEU A 67 2.96 -5.63 -0.27
C LEU A 67 1.79 -5.78 0.71
N GLY A 68 1.93 -5.32 1.96
CA GLY A 68 0.87 -5.33 2.95
C GLY A 68 -0.31 -4.43 2.55
N ILE A 69 -0.05 -3.23 2.05
CA ILE A 69 -1.08 -2.31 1.56
C ILE A 69 -1.74 -2.85 0.30
N ALA A 70 -0.95 -3.27 -0.69
CA ALA A 70 -1.46 -3.81 -1.95
C ALA A 70 -2.22 -5.11 -1.71
N GLY A 71 -1.68 -6.01 -0.90
CA GLY A 71 -2.29 -7.27 -0.49
C GLY A 71 -3.56 -7.05 0.32
N GLY A 72 -3.57 -6.12 1.27
CA GLY A 72 -4.75 -5.74 2.03
C GLY A 72 -5.85 -5.11 1.17
N TYR A 73 -5.46 -4.27 0.20
CA TYR A 73 -6.40 -3.68 -0.77
C TYR A 73 -6.97 -4.73 -1.73
N LEU A 74 -6.13 -5.63 -2.27
CA LEU A 74 -6.61 -6.76 -3.07
C LEU A 74 -7.55 -7.64 -2.25
N THR A 75 -7.15 -8.02 -1.04
CA THR A 75 -7.96 -8.84 -0.12
C THR A 75 -9.30 -8.17 0.18
N ARG A 76 -9.30 -6.86 0.48
CA ARG A 76 -10.54 -6.11 0.70
C ARG A 76 -11.42 -6.06 -0.56
N LYS A 77 -10.83 -5.84 -1.73
CA LYS A 77 -11.56 -5.85 -3.01
C LYS A 77 -12.14 -7.24 -3.34
N MET A 78 -11.43 -8.28 -2.94
CA MET A 78 -11.78 -9.68 -3.15
C MET A 78 -12.84 -10.17 -2.16
N MET A 79 -12.79 -9.74 -0.90
CA MET A 79 -13.70 -10.17 0.18
C MET A 79 -14.94 -9.29 0.37
N ILE A 80 -14.87 -7.98 0.07
CA ILE A 80 -15.94 -7.01 0.39
C ILE A 80 -16.60 -6.41 -0.87
N GLY A 81 -16.08 -6.68 -2.08
CA GLY A 81 -16.70 -6.26 -3.35
C GLY A 81 -17.68 -7.28 -3.94
N LYS A 82 -18.41 -6.90 -5.01
CA LYS A 82 -19.29 -7.80 -5.82
C LYS A 82 -18.61 -9.14 -6.21
N SER A 83 -17.28 -9.15 -6.28
CA SER A 83 -16.42 -10.30 -6.59
C SER A 83 -16.31 -11.34 -5.46
N ALA A 84 -16.69 -11.01 -4.23
CA ALA A 84 -16.67 -11.93 -3.09
C ALA A 84 -17.56 -13.15 -3.33
N GLY A 85 -18.70 -12.97 -4.00
CA GLY A 85 -19.59 -14.06 -4.40
C GLY A 85 -18.94 -15.01 -5.41
N THR A 86 -18.17 -14.48 -6.37
CA THR A 86 -17.48 -15.29 -7.39
C THR A 86 -16.33 -16.09 -6.79
N LEU A 87 -15.53 -15.46 -5.93
CA LEU A 87 -14.43 -16.17 -5.27
C LEU A 87 -14.90 -17.24 -4.31
N LYS A 88 -15.93 -16.96 -3.51
CA LYS A 88 -16.53 -17.95 -2.63
C LYS A 88 -17.05 -19.15 -3.41
N LYS A 89 -17.62 -18.95 -4.61
CA LYS A 89 -18.05 -20.04 -5.50
C LYS A 89 -16.86 -20.86 -5.99
N ILE A 90 -15.79 -20.20 -6.45
CA ILE A 90 -14.58 -20.91 -6.94
C ILE A 90 -13.96 -21.75 -5.83
N THR A 91 -13.75 -21.19 -4.63
CA THR A 91 -13.20 -21.95 -3.50
C THR A 91 -14.15 -23.05 -3.05
N ALA A 92 -15.47 -22.81 -3.01
CA ALA A 92 -16.44 -23.84 -2.68
C ALA A 92 -16.43 -25.00 -3.69
N THR A 93 -16.34 -24.73 -5.00
CA THR A 93 -16.26 -25.76 -6.04
C THR A 93 -14.98 -26.59 -5.92
N ILE A 94 -13.83 -25.96 -5.62
CA ILE A 94 -12.56 -26.69 -5.41
C ILE A 94 -12.68 -27.60 -4.19
N VAL A 95 -13.19 -27.09 -3.07
CA VAL A 95 -13.39 -27.89 -1.84
C VAL A 95 -14.35 -29.05 -2.11
N GLN A 96 -15.46 -28.78 -2.80
CA GLN A 96 -16.44 -29.79 -3.16
C GLN A 96 -15.83 -30.87 -4.06
N TYR A 97 -15.01 -30.49 -5.04
CA TYR A 97 -14.32 -31.43 -5.91
C TYR A 97 -13.36 -32.33 -5.13
N LEU A 98 -12.54 -31.76 -4.23
CA LEU A 98 -11.60 -32.53 -3.40
C LEU A 98 -12.33 -33.51 -2.47
N VAL A 99 -13.38 -33.04 -1.80
CA VAL A 99 -14.21 -33.88 -0.91
C VAL A 99 -14.91 -34.98 -1.71
N SER A 100 -15.50 -34.64 -2.86
CA SER A 100 -16.19 -35.60 -3.72
C SER A 100 -15.22 -36.67 -4.23
N ASN A 101 -14.03 -36.29 -4.69
CA ASN A 101 -13.03 -37.23 -5.17
C ASN A 101 -12.53 -38.14 -4.03
N PHE A 102 -12.37 -37.60 -2.83
CA PHE A 102 -11.98 -38.38 -1.65
C PHE A 102 -13.08 -39.39 -1.24
N ILE A 103 -14.34 -38.96 -1.23
CA ILE A 103 -15.48 -39.84 -0.89
C ILE A 103 -15.67 -40.90 -1.96
N THR A 104 -15.60 -40.56 -3.25
CA THR A 104 -15.72 -41.53 -4.35
C THR A 104 -14.62 -42.58 -4.29
N ASN A 105 -13.35 -42.17 -4.09
CA ASN A 105 -12.24 -43.13 -3.92
C ASN A 105 -12.41 -44.04 -2.69
N LYS A 106 -13.11 -43.59 -1.65
CA LYS A 106 -13.41 -44.40 -0.46
C LYS A 106 -14.65 -45.29 -0.68
N ALA A 107 -15.66 -44.80 -1.38
CA ALA A 107 -16.87 -45.52 -1.73
C ALA A 107 -16.61 -46.63 -2.77
N GLU A 108 -15.70 -46.42 -3.71
CA GLU A 108 -15.22 -47.45 -4.63
C GLU A 108 -14.50 -48.57 -3.88
N GLN A 109 -13.74 -48.26 -2.82
CA GLN A 109 -13.12 -49.26 -1.95
C GLN A 109 -14.13 -50.03 -1.07
N ILE A 110 -15.28 -49.43 -0.76
CA ILE A 110 -16.35 -50.10 0.00
C ILE A 110 -17.23 -50.96 -0.94
N THR A 111 -17.53 -50.46 -2.15
CA THR A 111 -18.35 -51.17 -3.16
C THR A 111 -17.59 -52.33 -3.81
N SER A 112 -16.25 -52.25 -3.90
CA SER A 112 -15.39 -53.35 -4.37
C SER A 112 -15.26 -54.49 -3.36
N LYS A 113 -15.61 -54.26 -2.08
CA LYS A 113 -15.61 -55.30 -1.05
C LYS A 113 -16.96 -55.99 -0.84
N GLU A 114 -18.03 -55.51 -1.48
CA GLU A 114 -19.38 -56.07 -1.31
C GLU A 114 -19.83 -56.97 -2.48
N LYS A 115 -18.99 -57.14 -3.52
CA LYS A 115 -19.27 -58.04 -4.66
C LYS A 115 -18.72 -59.48 -4.53
N GLU A 116 -18.10 -59.87 -3.41
CA GLU A 116 -17.62 -61.25 -3.21
C GLU A 116 -18.57 -62.15 -2.40
N ASP A 117 -19.66 -61.65 -1.78
CA ASP A 117 -20.48 -62.47 -0.85
C ASP A 117 -21.92 -62.75 -1.32
N LYS A 118 -22.27 -62.53 -2.59
CA LYS A 118 -23.64 -62.84 -3.09
C LYS A 118 -23.71 -63.37 -4.52
N LEU A 119 -23.15 -64.57 -4.74
CA LEU A 119 -23.65 -65.57 -5.70
C LEU A 119 -22.85 -66.85 -5.41
N GLU A 120 -23.39 -67.85 -4.71
CA GLU A 120 -24.11 -68.98 -5.29
C GLU A 120 -24.80 -69.75 -4.15
N PRO A 121 -26.08 -70.13 -4.29
CA PRO A 121 -26.39 -71.51 -3.92
C PRO A 121 -27.13 -72.25 -5.03
N SER A 122 -26.87 -73.56 -5.02
CA SER A 122 -27.60 -74.65 -5.67
C SER A 122 -27.34 -74.90 -7.16
N THR A 123 -26.43 -75.84 -7.43
CA THR A 123 -26.80 -76.96 -8.29
C THR A 123 -26.41 -78.27 -7.59
N ILE A 124 -27.44 -79.10 -7.50
CA ILE A 124 -27.54 -80.36 -6.77
C ILE A 124 -26.73 -81.44 -7.48
N GLN A 125 -26.10 -82.31 -6.68
CA GLN A 125 -25.51 -83.58 -7.09
C GLN A 125 -26.54 -84.44 -7.83
N GLN A 126 -26.20 -84.99 -9.00
CA GLN A 126 -26.73 -86.29 -9.45
C GLN A 126 -25.69 -87.04 -10.31
N ASN A 127 -25.24 -88.15 -9.72
CA ASN A 127 -24.86 -89.45 -10.30
C ASN A 127 -23.85 -89.53 -11.47
#